data_AF-A0A1H8K1M9-F1
#
_entry.id   AF-A0A1H8K1M9-F1
#
_cell.length_a   1.000
_cell.length_b   1.000
_cell.length_c   1.000
_cell.angle_alpha   90.00
_cell.angle_beta   90.00
_cell.angle_gamma   90.00
#
_symmetry.space_group_name_H-M   'P 1'
#
loop_
_entity.id
_entity.type
_entity.pdbx_description
1 polymer ?
#
loop_
_entity_poly.entity_id
_entity_poly.type
_entity_poly.pdbx_seq_one_letter_code
_entity_poly.pdbx_strand_id
1 'polypeptide(L)'
;MSKQQYLDALKQAMQGLPPETVAKTLAYYEQRFIDGLVAGKSEAEVYKELDEPRKIAMTLRASAHLNSFEQKKTPANLVRVMVSFVGLAVFNLFMVIPAMVYAAMLLAVYVSAFAFYIGGVAVTASGLSGQNELSLEGPLHHVMALTHSRFDTKEEEAEAKSWRIAINDMGIQISKAPGGDDEGGAETVQGTSRASRLFDRAEAVASGDVHITTDFDSGARTTQTFIGFGLILAGIGLCLISIVLTRYTVIGLRRYAAMNMSLLRGR
;
A
#
# COMPACT_ATOMS: atom_id res chain seq x y z
N MET A 1 -30.39 57.07 48.78
CA MET A 1 -29.76 56.15 49.76
C MET A 1 -28.63 56.88 50.45
N SER A 2 -28.37 56.59 51.72
CA SER A 2 -27.19 57.12 52.42
C SER A 2 -25.93 56.31 52.09
N LYS A 3 -24.75 56.87 52.35
CA LYS A 3 -23.45 56.17 52.18
C LYS A 3 -23.45 54.78 52.81
N GLN A 4 -23.94 54.66 54.05
CA GLN A 4 -23.96 53.40 54.81
C GLN A 4 -24.84 52.34 54.13
N GLN A 5 -26.03 52.72 53.66
CA GLN A 5 -26.93 51.80 52.95
C GLN A 5 -26.31 51.25 51.66
N TYR A 6 -25.55 52.07 50.93
CA TYR A 6 -24.86 51.62 49.72
C TYR A 6 -23.73 50.63 50.04
N LEU A 7 -22.89 50.94 51.02
CA LEU A 7 -21.76 50.09 51.42
C LEU A 7 -22.24 48.75 51.98
N ASP A 8 -23.33 48.73 52.75
CA ASP A 8 -23.94 47.49 53.24
C ASP A 8 -24.52 46.65 52.09
N ALA A 9 -25.22 47.27 51.14
CA ALA A 9 -25.75 46.58 49.96
C ALA A 9 -24.61 46.01 49.08
N LEU A 10 -23.50 46.73 48.95
CA LEU A 10 -22.31 46.29 48.21
C LEU A 10 -21.60 45.14 48.91
N LYS A 11 -21.41 45.23 50.23
CA LYS A 11 -20.83 44.15 51.05
C LYS A 11 -21.67 42.87 50.95
N GLN A 12 -23.01 43.00 50.98
CA GLN A 12 -23.90 41.85 50.88
C GLN A 12 -23.93 41.27 49.46
N ALA A 13 -23.90 42.10 48.42
CA ALA A 13 -23.79 41.64 47.04
C ALA A 13 -22.47 40.89 46.77
N MET A 14 -21.38 41.26 47.44
CA MET A 14 -20.06 40.64 47.30
C MET A 14 -19.81 39.43 48.21
N GLN A 15 -20.80 38.93 48.95
CA GLN A 15 -20.63 37.72 49.77
C GLN A 15 -20.17 36.53 48.92
N GLY A 16 -19.13 35.82 49.37
CA GLY A 16 -18.54 34.68 48.64
C GLY A 16 -17.39 35.03 47.69
N LEU A 17 -16.99 36.30 47.58
CA LEU A 17 -15.74 36.71 46.94
C LEU A 17 -14.55 36.65 47.94
N PRO A 18 -13.29 36.65 47.46
CA PRO A 18 -12.11 36.68 48.32
C PRO A 18 -12.13 37.88 49.28
N PRO A 19 -11.82 37.69 50.57
CA PRO A 19 -11.96 38.74 51.60
C PRO A 19 -11.10 39.97 51.32
N GLU A 20 -9.92 39.77 50.72
CA GLU A 20 -9.02 40.85 50.32
C GLU A 20 -9.62 41.74 49.23
N THR A 21 -10.28 41.13 48.23
CA THR A 21 -10.94 41.86 47.14
C THR A 21 -12.15 42.65 47.66
N VAL A 22 -12.90 42.08 48.61
CA VAL A 22 -14.04 42.74 49.26
C VAL A 22 -13.58 43.98 50.03
N ALA A 23 -12.54 43.86 50.85
CA ALA A 23 -11.99 44.97 51.64
C ALA A 23 -11.47 46.11 50.74
N LYS A 24 -10.71 45.77 49.70
CA LYS A 24 -10.17 46.75 48.75
C LYS A 24 -11.27 47.50 48.00
N THR A 25 -12.32 46.79 47.59
CA THR A 25 -13.44 47.38 46.85
C THR A 25 -14.28 48.29 47.75
N LEU A 26 -14.55 47.89 49.00
CA LEU A 26 -15.26 48.73 49.96
C LEU A 26 -14.49 50.02 50.27
N ALA A 27 -13.18 49.93 50.51
CA ALA A 27 -12.33 51.10 50.75
C ALA A 27 -12.34 52.08 49.57
N TYR A 28 -12.30 51.58 48.33
CA TYR A 28 -12.36 52.40 47.13
C TYR A 28 -13.67 53.21 47.03
N TYR A 29 -14.82 52.55 47.24
CA TYR A 29 -16.10 53.24 47.17
C TYR A 29 -16.32 54.16 48.38
N GLU A 30 -15.83 53.79 49.56
CA GLU A 30 -15.82 54.69 50.71
C GLU A 30 -15.07 55.98 50.42
N GLN A 31 -13.87 55.90 49.84
CA GLN A 31 -13.08 57.06 49.42
C GLN A 31 -13.87 57.91 48.42
N ARG A 32 -14.53 57.28 47.43
CA ARG A 32 -15.34 57.97 46.41
C ARG A 32 -16.48 58.80 47.01
N PHE A 33 -17.14 58.30 48.05
CA PHE A 33 -18.15 59.05 48.79
C PHE A 33 -17.55 60.23 49.56
N ILE A 34 -16.38 60.06 50.16
CA ILE A 34 -15.66 61.14 50.86
C ILE A 34 -15.28 62.25 49.86
N ASP A 35 -14.71 61.89 48.72
CA ASP A 35 -14.29 62.84 47.68
C ASP A 35 -15.50 63.62 47.13
N GLY A 36 -16.65 62.95 46.94
CA GLY A 36 -17.88 63.59 46.50
C GLY A 36 -18.43 64.60 47.51
N LEU A 37 -18.36 64.29 48.80
CA LEU A 37 -18.75 65.20 49.88
C LEU A 37 -17.81 66.41 49.96
N VAL A 38 -16.50 66.20 49.82
CA VAL A 38 -15.50 67.28 49.77
C VAL A 38 -15.71 68.20 48.55
N ALA A 39 -16.16 67.64 47.43
CA ALA A 39 -16.53 68.39 46.23
C ALA A 39 -17.89 69.13 46.35
N GLY A 40 -18.54 69.10 47.52
CA GLY A 40 -19.80 69.78 47.78
C GLY A 40 -21.03 69.07 47.22
N LYS A 41 -20.91 67.83 46.75
CA LYS A 41 -22.06 67.01 46.30
C LYS A 41 -22.75 66.39 47.51
N SER A 42 -24.07 66.22 47.41
CA SER A 42 -24.82 65.45 48.42
C SER A 42 -24.59 63.94 48.25
N GLU A 43 -24.74 63.15 49.32
CA GLU A 43 -24.62 61.69 49.24
C GLU A 43 -25.54 61.05 48.18
N ALA A 44 -26.72 61.66 47.97
CA ALA A 44 -27.70 61.21 47.00
C ALA A 44 -27.27 61.48 45.54
N GLU A 45 -26.54 62.57 45.29
CA GLU A 45 -25.98 62.88 43.98
C GLU A 45 -24.80 61.97 43.65
N VAL A 46 -23.93 61.72 44.62
CA VAL A 46 -22.83 60.75 44.47
C VAL A 46 -23.39 59.38 44.11
N TYR A 47 -24.40 58.91 44.84
CA TYR A 47 -25.04 57.62 44.53
C TYR A 47 -25.58 57.51 43.09
N LYS A 48 -26.17 58.58 42.53
CA LYS A 48 -26.68 58.56 41.15
C LYS A 48 -25.58 58.41 40.10
N GLU A 49 -24.35 58.78 40.43
CA GLU A 49 -23.18 58.60 39.57
C GLU A 49 -22.53 57.21 39.72
N LEU A 50 -22.88 56.44 40.76
CA LEU A 50 -22.37 55.09 40.99
C LEU A 50 -23.24 54.03 40.30
N ASP A 51 -22.59 52.95 39.89
CA ASP A 51 -23.24 51.74 39.39
C ASP A 51 -23.98 50.96 40.50
N GLU A 52 -24.90 50.09 40.08
CA GLU A 52 -25.63 49.24 41.01
C GLU A 52 -24.69 48.24 41.71
N PRO A 53 -24.82 48.06 43.05
CA PRO A 53 -23.95 47.17 43.83
C PRO A 53 -23.92 45.72 43.32
N ARG A 54 -25.05 45.24 42.78
CA ARG A 54 -25.19 43.89 42.22
C ARG A 54 -24.37 43.70 40.95
N LYS A 55 -24.28 44.73 40.09
CA LYS A 55 -23.50 44.67 38.85
C LYS A 55 -22.01 44.58 39.16
N ILE A 56 -21.53 45.39 40.11
CA ILE A 56 -20.13 45.38 40.56
C ILE A 56 -19.73 44.01 41.12
N ALA A 57 -20.59 43.41 41.94
CA ALA A 57 -20.33 42.07 42.48
C ALA A 57 -20.31 40.99 41.39
N MET A 58 -21.19 41.10 40.38
CA MET A 58 -21.24 40.17 39.25
C MET A 58 -19.97 40.26 38.39
N THR A 59 -19.49 41.47 38.08
CA THR A 59 -18.26 41.66 37.32
C THR A 59 -17.04 41.14 38.09
N LEU A 60 -16.98 41.36 39.40
CA LEU A 60 -15.89 40.83 40.23
C LEU A 60 -15.89 39.29 40.26
N ARG A 61 -17.07 38.66 40.36
CA ARG A 61 -17.19 37.19 40.31
C ARG A 61 -16.74 36.63 38.97
N ALA A 62 -17.14 37.26 37.86
CA ALA A 62 -16.71 36.83 36.53
C ALA A 62 -15.18 36.86 36.39
N SER A 63 -14.53 37.95 36.83
CA SER A 63 -13.07 38.09 36.78
C SER A 63 -12.34 37.11 37.73
N ALA A 64 -12.89 36.86 38.92
CA ALA A 64 -12.32 35.88 39.86
C ALA A 64 -12.39 34.45 39.31
N HIS A 65 -13.48 34.10 38.61
CA HIS A 65 -13.61 32.81 37.95
C HIS A 65 -12.61 32.66 36.79
N LEU A 66 -12.42 33.68 35.96
CA LEU A 66 -11.46 33.62 34.85
C LEU A 66 -10.01 33.45 35.34
N ASN A 67 -9.60 34.21 36.36
CA ASN A 67 -8.24 34.11 36.91
C ASN A 67 -7.95 32.74 37.55
N SER A 68 -8.96 32.09 38.14
CA SER A 68 -8.80 30.75 38.73
C SER A 68 -8.71 29.64 37.68
N PHE A 69 -9.19 29.87 36.46
CA PHE A 69 -8.97 28.98 35.32
C PHE A 69 -7.58 29.15 34.70
N GLU A 70 -7.03 30.36 34.64
CA GLU A 70 -5.67 30.59 34.13
C GLU A 70 -4.59 30.05 35.06
N GLN A 71 -4.71 30.26 36.37
CA GLN A 71 -3.70 29.79 37.33
C GLN A 71 -3.60 28.26 37.44
N LYS A 72 -4.64 27.51 37.01
CA LYS A 72 -4.64 26.04 37.05
C LYS A 72 -4.01 25.38 35.84
N LYS A 73 -3.53 26.12 34.83
CA LYS A 73 -2.69 25.55 33.76
C LYS A 73 -1.25 25.37 34.24
N THR A 74 -1.01 24.39 35.11
CA THR A 74 0.34 24.04 35.56
C THR A 74 1.10 23.42 34.38
N PRO A 75 2.17 24.03 33.85
CA PRO A 75 2.93 23.49 32.70
C PRO A 75 3.50 22.09 32.97
N ALA A 76 3.72 21.74 34.24
CA ALA A 76 4.09 20.40 34.67
C ALA A 76 3.04 19.32 34.30
N ASN A 77 1.75 19.66 34.29
CA ASN A 77 0.69 18.73 33.90
C ASN A 77 0.69 18.51 32.38
N LEU A 78 1.05 19.52 31.59
CA LEU A 78 1.18 19.40 30.14
C LEU A 78 2.33 18.45 29.75
N VAL A 79 3.49 18.59 30.42
CA VAL A 79 4.64 17.70 30.20
C VAL A 79 4.29 16.26 30.59
N ARG A 80 3.59 16.07 31.71
CA ARG A 80 3.11 14.74 32.12
C ARG A 80 2.19 14.11 31.08
N VAL A 81 1.24 14.87 30.54
CA VAL A 81 0.33 14.40 29.49
C VAL A 81 1.09 14.05 28.20
N MET A 82 2.05 14.87 27.80
CA MET A 82 2.92 14.60 26.64
C MET A 82 3.71 13.30 26.81
N VAL A 83 4.33 13.09 27.98
CA VAL A 83 5.09 11.86 28.27
C VAL A 83 4.17 10.64 28.29
N SER A 84 2.98 10.74 28.90
CA SER A 84 1.99 9.65 28.88
C SER A 84 1.51 9.35 27.46
N PHE A 85 1.32 10.36 26.63
CA PHE A 85 0.91 10.19 25.23
C PHE A 85 1.99 9.48 24.41
N VAL A 86 3.26 9.90 24.55
CA VAL A 86 4.40 9.23 23.91
C VAL A 86 4.54 7.80 24.40
N GLY A 87 4.42 7.56 25.71
CA GLY A 87 4.45 6.21 26.29
C GLY A 87 3.35 5.30 25.76
N LEU A 88 2.12 5.82 25.65
CA LEU A 88 0.99 5.09 25.07
C LEU A 88 1.21 4.80 23.58
N ALA A 89 1.76 5.74 22.82
CA ALA A 89 2.08 5.56 21.41
C ALA A 89 3.15 4.48 21.20
N VAL A 90 4.23 4.49 21.98
CA VAL A 90 5.28 3.47 21.92
C VAL A 90 4.74 2.09 22.34
N PHE A 91 3.92 2.04 23.39
CA PHE A 91 3.27 0.80 23.82
C PHE A 91 2.34 0.23 22.73
N ASN A 92 1.55 1.09 22.08
CA ASN A 92 0.69 0.69 20.97
C ASN A 92 1.53 0.18 19.79
N LEU A 93 2.63 0.84 19.47
CA LEU A 93 3.54 0.40 18.39
C LEU A 93 4.12 -0.99 18.67
N PHE A 94 4.49 -1.28 19.91
CA PHE A 94 4.99 -2.60 20.30
C PHE A 94 3.94 -3.70 20.11
N MET A 95 2.65 -3.37 20.24
CA MET A 95 1.54 -4.29 19.95
C MET A 95 1.29 -4.45 18.45
N VAL A 96 1.40 -3.36 17.67
CA VAL A 96 1.11 -3.34 16.23
C VAL A 96 2.21 -4.01 15.40
N ILE A 97 3.48 -3.88 15.79
CA ILE A 97 4.62 -4.46 15.03
C ILE A 97 4.46 -5.97 14.82
N PRO A 98 4.25 -6.81 15.86
CA PRO A 98 4.06 -8.26 15.67
C PRO A 98 2.84 -8.58 14.80
N ALA A 99 1.76 -7.81 14.93
CA ALA A 99 0.56 -7.98 14.12
C ALA A 99 0.82 -7.69 12.63
N MET A 100 1.58 -6.63 12.33
CA MET A 100 1.99 -6.32 10.96
C MET A 100 2.93 -7.38 10.39
N VAL A 101 3.90 -7.87 11.16
CA VAL A 101 4.79 -8.95 10.73
C VAL A 101 4.00 -10.22 10.40
N TYR A 102 3.05 -10.59 11.26
CA TYR A 102 2.17 -11.72 11.01
C TYR A 102 1.30 -11.54 9.76
N ALA A 103 0.73 -10.34 9.57
CA ALA A 103 -0.06 -10.03 8.38
C ALA A 103 0.78 -10.08 7.09
N ALA A 104 2.02 -9.57 7.12
CA ALA A 104 2.96 -9.64 6.01
C ALA A 104 3.36 -11.10 5.69
N MET A 105 3.59 -11.92 6.71
CA MET A 105 3.86 -13.34 6.54
C MET A 105 2.68 -14.07 5.89
N LEU A 106 1.44 -13.81 6.33
CA LEU A 106 0.23 -14.34 5.70
C LEU A 106 0.12 -13.92 4.23
N LEU A 107 0.37 -12.64 3.93
CA LEU A 107 0.35 -12.12 2.57
C LEU A 107 1.39 -12.83 1.69
N ALA A 108 2.61 -13.02 2.18
CA ALA A 108 3.67 -13.72 1.45
C ALA A 108 3.28 -15.16 1.11
N VAL A 109 2.62 -15.86 2.05
CA VAL A 109 2.09 -17.21 1.82
C VAL A 109 0.99 -17.20 0.75
N TYR A 110 0.07 -16.22 0.77
CA TYR A 110 -0.94 -16.07 -0.29
C TYR A 110 -0.34 -15.81 -1.67
N VAL A 111 0.63 -14.90 -1.76
CA VAL A 111 1.33 -14.60 -3.03
C VAL A 111 2.06 -15.84 -3.54
N SER A 112 2.71 -16.58 -2.65
CA SER A 112 3.40 -17.83 -2.99
C SER A 112 2.42 -18.90 -3.48
N ALA A 113 1.29 -19.09 -2.79
CA ALA A 113 0.23 -20.01 -3.23
C ALA A 113 -0.30 -19.65 -4.62
N PHE A 114 -0.52 -18.35 -4.86
CA PHE A 114 -1.00 -17.85 -6.14
C PHE A 114 0.03 -18.07 -7.27
N ALA A 115 1.31 -17.82 -6.99
CA ALA A 115 2.39 -18.09 -7.93
C ALA A 115 2.49 -19.58 -8.27
N PHE A 116 2.39 -20.47 -7.27
CA PHE A 116 2.36 -21.92 -7.50
C PHE A 116 1.12 -22.37 -8.27
N TYR A 117 -0.03 -21.74 -8.03
CA TYR A 117 -1.26 -22.03 -8.77
C TYR A 117 -1.11 -21.64 -10.25
N ILE A 118 -0.69 -20.40 -10.55
CA ILE A 118 -0.47 -19.96 -11.94
C ILE A 118 0.62 -20.80 -12.61
N GLY A 119 1.74 -21.02 -11.92
CA GLY A 119 2.84 -21.83 -12.43
C GLY A 119 2.42 -23.27 -12.72
N GLY A 120 1.67 -23.89 -11.82
CA GLY A 120 1.09 -25.22 -12.02
C GLY A 120 0.15 -25.28 -13.21
N VAL A 121 -0.74 -24.29 -13.37
CA VAL A 121 -1.64 -24.17 -14.53
C VAL A 121 -0.84 -24.03 -15.82
N ALA A 122 0.19 -23.17 -15.85
CA ALA A 122 1.04 -22.98 -17.03
C ALA A 122 1.81 -24.25 -17.43
N VAL A 123 2.42 -24.94 -16.45
CA VAL A 123 3.14 -26.21 -16.68
C VAL A 123 2.19 -27.30 -17.17
N THR A 124 0.98 -27.37 -16.61
CA THR A 124 -0.04 -28.34 -17.01
C THR A 124 -0.57 -28.05 -18.41
N ALA A 125 -0.83 -26.78 -18.74
CA ALA A 125 -1.26 -26.35 -20.06
C ALA A 125 -0.19 -26.63 -21.13
N SER A 126 1.08 -26.38 -20.83
CA SER A 126 2.21 -26.71 -21.71
C SER A 126 2.37 -28.23 -21.91
N GLY A 127 2.23 -29.02 -20.83
CA GLY A 127 2.26 -30.48 -20.92
C GLY A 127 1.10 -31.06 -21.74
N LEU A 128 -0.08 -30.44 -21.67
CA LEU A 128 -1.29 -30.89 -22.36
C LEU A 128 -1.38 -30.40 -23.82
N SER A 129 -0.85 -29.20 -24.13
CA SER A 129 -0.94 -28.65 -25.50
C SER A 129 0.00 -29.34 -26.47
N GLY A 130 1.07 -29.99 -25.99
CA GLY A 130 2.05 -30.67 -26.83
C GLY A 130 2.81 -29.75 -27.79
N GLN A 131 2.58 -28.43 -27.74
CA GLN A 131 3.37 -27.44 -28.46
C GLN A 131 4.64 -27.16 -27.67
N ASN A 132 5.63 -28.03 -27.86
CA ASN A 132 7.01 -27.79 -27.44
C ASN A 132 7.83 -27.11 -28.56
N GLU A 133 7.13 -26.52 -29.53
CA GLU A 133 7.72 -25.78 -30.63
C GLU A 133 7.76 -24.30 -30.24
N LEU A 134 8.93 -23.85 -29.78
CA LEU A 134 9.23 -22.43 -29.67
C LEU A 134 9.44 -21.91 -31.11
N SER A 135 8.35 -21.58 -31.81
CA SER A 135 8.45 -20.84 -33.07
C SER A 135 8.86 -19.40 -32.74
N LEU A 136 10.17 -19.14 -32.67
CA LEU A 136 10.69 -17.79 -32.74
C LEU A 136 10.49 -17.30 -34.19
N GLU A 137 9.27 -16.87 -34.51
CA GLU A 137 8.99 -16.11 -35.72
C GLU A 137 9.55 -14.69 -35.50
N GLY A 138 10.87 -14.59 -35.58
CA GLY A 138 11.62 -13.35 -35.42
C GLY A 138 11.76 -12.64 -36.78
N PRO A 139 11.76 -11.29 -36.81
CA PRO A 139 11.85 -10.52 -38.04
C PRO A 139 13.29 -10.48 -38.58
N LEU A 140 13.87 -11.63 -38.91
CA LEU A 140 15.15 -11.67 -39.64
C LEU A 140 14.98 -11.23 -41.11
N HIS A 141 13.73 -11.06 -41.59
CA HIS A 141 13.42 -10.57 -42.94
C HIS A 141 13.94 -9.14 -43.20
N HIS A 142 14.22 -8.34 -42.16
CA HIS A 142 14.62 -6.94 -42.33
C HIS A 142 16.12 -6.68 -42.39
N VAL A 143 16.98 -7.68 -42.14
CA VAL A 143 18.44 -7.48 -42.26
C VAL A 143 18.92 -7.67 -43.71
N MET A 144 18.10 -8.28 -44.58
CA MET A 144 18.41 -8.49 -46.00
C MET A 144 17.64 -7.57 -46.97
N ALA A 145 16.83 -6.64 -46.45
CA ALA A 145 16.14 -5.64 -47.28
C ALA A 145 17.08 -4.54 -47.82
N LEU A 146 18.36 -4.51 -47.39
CA LEU A 146 19.34 -3.54 -47.89
C LEU A 146 20.15 -4.02 -49.11
N THR A 147 19.99 -5.29 -49.51
CA THR A 147 20.73 -5.86 -50.65
C THR A 147 19.73 -6.43 -51.64
N HIS A 148 19.27 -5.57 -52.55
CA HIS A 148 18.37 -5.94 -53.64
C HIS A 148 18.98 -7.03 -54.53
N SER A 149 18.29 -8.16 -54.67
CA SER A 149 18.23 -8.90 -55.93
C SER A 149 16.84 -9.51 -56.11
N ARG A 150 16.01 -8.76 -56.87
CA ARG A 150 14.95 -9.20 -57.79
C ARG A 150 14.40 -10.63 -57.57
N PHE A 151 13.24 -10.73 -56.91
CA PHE A 151 12.36 -11.90 -56.99
C PHE A 151 11.53 -11.81 -58.28
N ASP A 152 11.53 -12.87 -59.09
CA ASP A 152 10.52 -13.10 -60.11
C ASP A 152 10.15 -14.58 -60.09
N THR A 153 9.01 -14.90 -59.44
CA THR A 153 8.17 -16.11 -59.44
C THR A 153 7.91 -16.72 -58.05
N LYS A 154 6.64 -17.11 -57.83
CA LYS A 154 6.10 -17.68 -56.58
C LYS A 154 6.53 -19.13 -56.31
N GLU A 155 7.34 -19.71 -57.19
CA GLU A 155 7.75 -21.11 -57.13
C GLU A 155 9.06 -21.29 -56.33
N GLU A 156 9.98 -20.31 -56.35
CA GLU A 156 11.23 -20.35 -55.58
C GLU A 156 11.04 -20.09 -54.06
N GLU A 157 9.94 -19.42 -53.68
CA GLU A 157 9.57 -19.17 -52.26
C GLU A 157 9.19 -20.48 -51.52
N ALA A 158 8.79 -21.51 -52.27
CA ALA A 158 8.47 -22.84 -51.73
C ALA A 158 9.73 -23.73 -51.58
N GLU A 159 10.78 -23.47 -52.36
CA GLU A 159 12.04 -24.24 -52.33
C GLU A 159 13.00 -23.81 -51.22
N ALA A 160 12.88 -22.57 -50.75
CA ALA A 160 13.63 -22.04 -49.61
C ALA A 160 13.12 -22.51 -48.23
N LYS A 161 12.11 -23.40 -48.20
CA LYS A 161 11.46 -23.81 -46.95
C LYS A 161 12.08 -25.04 -46.31
N SER A 162 12.50 -24.82 -45.07
CA SER A 162 12.58 -25.76 -43.95
C SER A 162 13.79 -26.68 -43.87
N TRP A 163 14.89 -26.10 -43.37
CA TRP A 163 15.84 -26.86 -42.57
C TRP A 163 15.23 -27.08 -41.17
N ARG A 164 15.03 -28.35 -40.79
CA ARG A 164 14.60 -28.75 -39.46
C ARG A 164 15.82 -29.11 -38.62
N ILE A 165 16.00 -28.43 -37.49
CA ILE A 165 17.06 -28.72 -36.53
C ILE A 165 16.41 -29.35 -35.29
N ALA A 166 16.63 -30.64 -35.09
CA ALA A 166 16.18 -31.37 -33.92
C ALA A 166 17.36 -31.55 -32.95
N ILE A 167 17.14 -31.27 -31.66
CA ILE A 167 18.13 -31.49 -30.61
C ILE A 167 17.61 -32.59 -29.70
N ASN A 168 18.32 -33.70 -29.64
CA ASN A 168 18.02 -34.84 -28.78
C ASN A 168 19.24 -35.23 -27.93
N ASP A 169 19.04 -36.21 -27.05
CA ASP A 169 20.06 -36.85 -26.20
C ASP A 169 21.22 -37.49 -27.00
N MET A 170 20.99 -37.75 -28.29
CA MET A 170 21.97 -38.22 -29.26
C MET A 170 22.75 -37.10 -29.97
N GLY A 171 22.45 -35.82 -29.69
CA GLY A 171 23.13 -34.64 -30.26
C GLY A 171 22.21 -33.74 -31.09
N ILE A 172 22.80 -32.95 -31.98
CA ILE A 172 22.08 -32.01 -32.85
C ILE A 172 21.94 -32.65 -34.24
N GLN A 173 20.71 -32.84 -34.70
CA GLN A 173 20.39 -33.39 -36.02
C GLN A 173 19.79 -32.32 -36.92
N ILE A 174 20.43 -32.06 -38.05
CA ILE A 174 19.99 -31.07 -39.05
C ILE A 174 19.47 -31.85 -40.25
N SER A 175 18.19 -31.73 -40.58
CA SER A 175 17.55 -32.39 -41.72
C SER A 175 16.85 -31.36 -42.61
N LYS A 176 16.93 -31.53 -43.92
CA LYS A 176 16.16 -30.73 -44.88
C LYS A 176 14.84 -31.46 -45.12
N ALA A 177 13.69 -30.77 -45.03
CA ALA A 177 12.42 -31.40 -45.38
C ALA A 177 12.44 -31.81 -46.86
N PRO A 178 11.91 -33.00 -47.22
CA PRO A 178 11.85 -33.41 -48.62
C PRO A 178 10.83 -32.52 -49.33
N GLY A 179 11.33 -31.54 -50.10
CA GLY A 179 10.55 -30.93 -51.16
C GLY A 179 10.33 -31.99 -52.24
N GLY A 180 9.08 -32.19 -52.65
CA GLY A 180 8.75 -33.11 -53.74
C GLY A 180 9.51 -32.72 -55.00
N ASP A 181 10.32 -33.62 -55.52
CA ASP A 181 9.94 -34.51 -56.62
C ASP A 181 11.14 -35.41 -56.95
N ASP A 182 10.94 -36.72 -56.83
CA ASP A 182 11.76 -37.69 -57.54
C ASP A 182 11.44 -37.55 -59.03
N GLU A 183 12.42 -37.21 -59.87
CA GLU A 183 12.55 -37.83 -61.19
C GLU A 183 13.95 -37.60 -61.79
N GLY A 184 14.47 -38.66 -62.41
CA GLY A 184 15.87 -38.79 -62.78
C GLY A 184 16.31 -37.95 -63.99
N GLY A 185 17.62 -37.73 -64.07
CA GLY A 185 18.26 -37.15 -65.25
C GLY A 185 19.77 -37.04 -65.04
N ALA A 186 20.52 -38.00 -65.57
CA ALA A 186 21.93 -37.82 -65.82
C ALA A 186 22.10 -36.74 -66.90
N GLU A 187 22.86 -35.68 -66.64
CA GLU A 187 23.89 -35.18 -67.58
C GLU A 187 24.69 -33.98 -67.04
N THR A 188 25.87 -33.86 -67.63
CA THR A 188 27.07 -33.10 -67.31
C THR A 188 26.93 -31.59 -67.53
N VAL A 189 27.32 -30.73 -66.57
CA VAL A 189 27.78 -29.36 -66.88
C VAL A 189 28.96 -28.95 -65.97
N GLN A 190 29.99 -28.43 -66.63
CA GLN A 190 31.24 -27.88 -66.11
C GLN A 190 31.04 -26.57 -65.33
N GLY A 191 31.93 -26.32 -64.37
CA GLY A 191 32.44 -24.97 -64.13
C GLY A 191 31.67 -24.08 -63.15
N THR A 192 31.41 -24.54 -61.93
CA THR A 192 31.16 -23.62 -60.81
C THR A 192 32.05 -24.01 -59.63
N SER A 193 32.85 -23.04 -59.19
CA SER A 193 33.94 -23.20 -58.23
C SER A 193 33.42 -23.81 -56.92
N ARG A 194 34.24 -24.63 -56.25
CA ARG A 194 33.90 -25.20 -54.93
C ARG A 194 33.47 -24.13 -53.92
N ALA A 195 33.93 -22.90 -54.11
CA ALA A 195 33.52 -21.72 -53.36
C ALA A 195 32.04 -21.35 -53.62
N SER A 196 31.56 -21.33 -54.86
CA SER A 196 30.16 -20.97 -55.15
C SER A 196 29.18 -21.93 -54.48
N ARG A 197 29.44 -23.25 -54.53
CA ARG A 197 28.61 -24.25 -53.84
C ARG A 197 28.64 -24.13 -52.32
N LEU A 198 29.69 -23.54 -51.75
CA LEU A 198 29.77 -23.25 -50.32
C LEU A 198 29.02 -21.96 -49.98
N PHE A 199 29.01 -20.97 -50.88
CA PHE A 199 28.20 -19.76 -50.74
C PHE A 199 26.70 -20.07 -50.86
N ASP A 200 26.27 -20.87 -51.84
CA ASP A 200 24.87 -21.30 -51.99
C ASP A 200 24.37 -22.07 -50.75
N ARG A 201 25.25 -22.89 -50.15
CA ARG A 201 24.95 -23.63 -48.91
C ARG A 201 24.88 -22.72 -47.69
N ALA A 202 25.68 -21.67 -47.64
CA ALA A 202 25.66 -20.69 -46.55
C ALA A 202 24.44 -19.77 -46.65
N GLU A 203 24.05 -19.39 -47.88
CA GLU A 203 22.89 -18.57 -48.17
C GLU A 203 21.58 -19.29 -47.84
N ALA A 204 21.45 -20.57 -48.23
CA ALA A 204 20.27 -21.39 -47.91
C ALA A 204 20.11 -21.69 -46.40
N VAL A 205 21.19 -21.59 -45.61
CA VAL A 205 21.15 -21.73 -44.14
C VAL A 205 20.84 -20.38 -43.49
N ALA A 206 21.18 -19.27 -44.13
CA ALA A 206 20.90 -17.92 -43.66
C ALA A 206 19.46 -17.45 -43.98
N SER A 207 18.86 -17.96 -45.06
CA SER A 207 17.49 -17.66 -45.48
C SER A 207 16.43 -18.62 -44.94
N GLY A 208 16.85 -19.77 -44.37
CA GLY A 208 15.95 -20.78 -43.84
C GLY A 208 15.31 -20.35 -42.53
N ASP A 209 13.99 -20.49 -42.43
CA ASP A 209 13.27 -20.31 -41.17
C ASP A 209 13.67 -21.42 -40.20
N VAL A 210 14.24 -21.05 -39.05
CA VAL A 210 14.83 -22.00 -38.10
C VAL A 210 13.74 -22.46 -37.14
N HIS A 211 13.21 -23.66 -37.37
CA HIS A 211 12.32 -24.33 -36.41
C HIS A 211 13.14 -25.21 -35.47
N ILE A 212 13.20 -24.82 -34.20
CA ILE A 212 13.79 -25.61 -33.11
C ILE A 212 12.67 -26.42 -32.47
N THR A 213 12.57 -27.69 -32.84
CA THR A 213 11.69 -28.64 -32.17
C THR A 213 12.50 -29.40 -31.13
N THR A 214 12.22 -29.19 -29.85
CA THR A 214 12.74 -30.06 -28.79
C THR A 214 11.75 -31.19 -28.57
N ASP A 215 12.09 -32.38 -29.07
CA ASP A 215 11.29 -33.58 -28.83
C ASP A 215 11.65 -34.12 -27.44
N PHE A 216 10.89 -33.72 -26.42
CA PHE A 216 10.96 -34.40 -25.14
C PHE A 216 10.22 -35.72 -25.26
N ASP A 217 10.94 -36.82 -25.02
CA ASP A 217 10.46 -38.19 -25.05
C ASP A 217 9.08 -38.34 -24.39
N SER A 218 8.25 -39.21 -24.96
CA SER A 218 6.84 -39.43 -24.57
C SER A 218 6.62 -39.69 -23.08
N GLY A 219 7.61 -40.21 -22.35
CA GLY A 219 7.61 -40.34 -20.89
C GLY A 219 7.71 -39.01 -20.10
N ALA A 220 8.25 -37.95 -20.71
CA ALA A 220 8.33 -36.62 -20.12
C ALA A 220 6.97 -35.89 -20.14
N ARG A 221 6.09 -36.16 -21.12
CA ARG A 221 4.78 -35.50 -21.24
C ARG A 221 3.83 -35.87 -20.10
N THR A 222 3.76 -37.17 -19.78
CA THR A 222 2.98 -37.66 -18.64
C THR A 222 3.57 -37.13 -17.33
N THR A 223 4.90 -37.20 -17.18
CA THR A 223 5.62 -36.73 -15.99
C THR A 223 5.44 -35.22 -15.77
N GLN A 224 5.52 -34.40 -16.81
CA GLN A 224 5.32 -32.94 -16.74
C GLN A 224 3.87 -32.58 -16.37
N THR A 225 2.89 -33.31 -16.90
CA THR A 225 1.48 -33.12 -16.56
C THR A 225 1.20 -33.52 -15.11
N PHE A 226 1.77 -34.64 -14.64
CA PHE A 226 1.67 -35.06 -13.23
C PHE A 226 2.33 -34.05 -12.27
N ILE A 227 3.50 -33.50 -12.63
CA ILE A 227 4.18 -32.45 -11.85
C ILE A 227 3.33 -31.17 -11.82
N GLY A 228 2.75 -30.78 -12.96
CA GLY A 228 1.84 -29.64 -13.07
C GLY A 228 0.60 -29.79 -12.17
N PHE A 229 -0.09 -30.93 -12.23
CA PHE A 229 -1.20 -31.24 -11.32
C PHE A 229 -0.77 -31.24 -9.84
N GLY A 230 0.41 -31.77 -9.53
CA GLY A 230 0.98 -31.74 -8.19
C GLY A 230 1.17 -30.31 -7.67
N LEU A 231 1.70 -29.40 -8.51
CA LEU A 231 1.88 -27.98 -8.18
C LEU A 231 0.53 -27.27 -7.97
N ILE A 232 -0.47 -27.56 -8.81
CA ILE A 232 -1.82 -26.99 -8.66
C ILE A 232 -2.44 -27.44 -7.34
N LEU A 233 -2.41 -28.74 -7.04
CA LEU A 233 -2.96 -29.29 -5.79
C LEU A 233 -2.21 -28.75 -4.57
N ALA A 234 -0.88 -28.62 -4.64
CA ALA A 234 -0.08 -27.99 -3.59
C ALA A 234 -0.48 -26.52 -3.39
N GLY A 235 -0.65 -25.75 -4.48
CA GLY A 235 -1.09 -24.35 -4.42
C GLY A 235 -2.49 -24.19 -3.81
N ILE A 236 -3.44 -25.05 -4.22
CA ILE A 236 -4.80 -25.09 -3.65
C ILE A 236 -4.74 -25.46 -2.17
N GLY A 237 -3.95 -26.46 -1.80
CA GLY A 237 -3.76 -26.86 -0.40
C GLY A 237 -3.19 -25.74 0.46
N LEU A 238 -2.16 -25.03 -0.04
CA LEU A 238 -1.56 -23.88 0.65
C LEU A 238 -2.59 -22.74 0.80
N CYS A 239 -3.41 -22.50 -0.23
CA CYS A 239 -4.49 -21.52 -0.20
C CYS A 239 -5.55 -21.87 0.87
N LEU A 240 -5.99 -23.14 0.93
CA LEU A 240 -6.93 -23.60 1.95
C LEU A 240 -6.38 -23.45 3.36
N ILE A 241 -5.11 -23.80 3.58
CA ILE A 241 -4.42 -23.59 4.87
C ILE A 241 -4.40 -22.10 5.23
N SER A 242 -4.09 -21.24 4.26
CA SER A 242 -4.08 -19.78 4.47
C SER A 242 -5.46 -19.23 4.82
N ILE A 243 -6.52 -19.72 4.16
CA ILE A 243 -7.92 -19.36 4.47
C ILE A 243 -8.28 -19.78 5.89
N VAL A 244 -7.91 -21.01 6.29
CA VAL A 244 -8.17 -21.51 7.64
C VAL A 244 -7.43 -20.65 8.68
N LEU A 245 -6.13 -20.39 8.49
CA LEU A 245 -5.34 -19.52 9.36
C LEU A 245 -6.00 -18.13 9.47
N THR A 246 -6.33 -17.51 8.34
CA THR A 246 -7.00 -16.20 8.30
C THR A 246 -8.30 -16.21 9.10
N ARG A 247 -9.11 -17.27 8.96
CA ARG A 247 -10.37 -17.40 9.71
C ARG A 247 -10.11 -17.50 11.22
N TYR A 248 -9.12 -18.28 11.65
CA TYR A 248 -8.71 -18.36 13.05
C TYR A 248 -8.18 -17.02 13.58
N THR A 249 -7.39 -16.29 12.78
CA THR A 249 -6.92 -14.94 13.14
C THR A 249 -8.09 -13.99 13.35
N VAL A 250 -9.09 -13.97 12.46
CA VAL A 250 -10.28 -13.11 12.57
C VAL A 250 -11.11 -13.47 13.80
N ILE A 251 -11.28 -14.77 14.10
CA ILE A 251 -11.97 -15.22 15.31
C ILE A 251 -11.23 -14.76 16.57
N GLY A 252 -9.90 -14.91 16.59
CA GLY A 252 -9.04 -14.45 17.69
C GLY A 252 -9.12 -12.93 17.87
N LEU A 253 -9.05 -12.17 16.78
CA LEU A 253 -9.16 -10.71 16.79
C LEU A 253 -10.53 -10.26 17.28
N ARG A 254 -11.62 -10.91 16.84
CA ARG A 254 -12.98 -10.62 17.30
C ARG A 254 -13.14 -10.90 18.80
N ARG A 255 -12.52 -11.96 19.31
CA ARG A 255 -12.53 -12.29 20.74
C ARG A 255 -11.73 -11.28 21.56
N TYR A 256 -10.56 -10.86 21.06
CA TYR A 256 -9.74 -9.83 21.68
C TYR A 256 -10.45 -8.47 21.69
N ALA A 257 -11.04 -8.06 20.57
CA ALA A 257 -11.83 -6.84 20.45
C ALA A 257 -13.06 -6.85 21.38
N ALA A 258 -13.76 -7.98 21.47
CA ALA A 258 -14.88 -8.13 22.40
C ALA A 258 -14.44 -8.00 23.86
N MET A 259 -13.27 -8.55 24.23
CA MET A 259 -12.72 -8.42 25.57
C MET A 259 -12.34 -6.98 25.91
N ASN A 260 -11.64 -6.27 25.01
CA ASN A 260 -11.35 -4.84 25.19
C ASN A 260 -12.61 -3.98 25.24
N MET A 261 -13.60 -4.29 24.40
CA MET A 261 -14.88 -3.58 24.39
C MET A 261 -15.70 -3.85 25.66
N SER A 262 -15.57 -5.03 26.26
CA SER A 262 -16.18 -5.34 27.57
C SER A 262 -15.53 -4.58 28.72
N LEU A 263 -14.20 -4.34 28.68
CA LEU A 263 -13.50 -3.51 29.65
C LEU A 263 -13.92 -2.04 29.56
N LEU A 264 -14.14 -1.53 28.34
CA LEU A 264 -14.63 -0.17 28.11
C LEU A 264 -16.12 0.02 28.46
N ARG A 265 -16.93 -1.06 28.45
CA ARG A 265 -18.36 -1.01 28.76
C ARG A 265 -18.71 -1.23 30.24
N GLY A 266 -17.72 -1.45 31.11
CA GLY A 266 -17.90 -1.29 32.55
C GLY A 266 -17.59 -2.55 33.36
N ARG A 267 -16.45 -2.50 34.04
CA ARG A 267 -16.41 -2.28 35.49
C ARG A 267 -15.53 -1.09 35.78
#